data_AF-A0A357YG72-F1
#
_entry.id   AF-A0A357YG72-F1
#
_cell.length_a   1.000
_cell.length_b   1.000
_cell.length_c   1.000
_cell.angle_alpha   90.00
_cell.angle_beta   90.00
_cell.angle_gamma   90.00
#
_symmetry.space_group_name_H-M   'P 1'
#
loop_
_entity.id
_entity.type
_entity.pdbx_description
1 polymer ?
#
loop_
_entity_poly.entity_id
_entity_poly.type
_entity_poly.pdbx_seq_one_letter_code
_entity_poly.pdbx_strand_id
1 'polypeptide(L)' 'MKCPKCRGRMYAEKYYDFVRTFDAWKCCCCGEVVDTTILANRVRSQHHFAG' A
#
# COMPACT_ATOMS: atom_id res chain seq x y z
N MET A 1 -2.41 8.43 6.73
CA MET A 1 -2.40 8.08 5.30
C MET A 1 -3.81 8.20 4.72
N LYS A 2 -3.95 8.67 3.48
CA LYS A 2 -5.20 8.62 2.70
C LYS A 2 -5.07 7.54 1.65
N CYS A 3 -6.14 6.79 1.40
CA CYS A 3 -6.14 5.73 0.39
C CYS A 3 -5.85 6.32 -0.99
N PRO A 4 -4.84 5.81 -1.72
CA PRO A 4 -4.52 6.31 -3.06
C PRO A 4 -5.64 6.01 -4.08
N LYS A 5 -6.49 5.01 -3.80
CA LYS A 5 -7.60 4.59 -4.66
C LYS A 5 -8.88 5.38 -4.43
N CYS A 6 -9.37 5.42 -3.19
CA CYS A 6 -10.66 6.04 -2.86
C CYS A 6 -10.58 7.31 -2.01
N ARG A 7 -9.38 7.77 -1.64
CA ARG A 7 -9.12 8.90 -0.72
C ARG A 7 -9.68 8.73 0.70
N GLY A 8 -10.22 7.57 1.04
CA GLY A 8 -10.70 7.21 2.37
C GLY A 8 -9.59 7.12 3.43
N ARG A 9 -9.99 7.08 4.71
CA ARG A 9 -9.07 6.94 5.84
C ARG A 9 -8.42 5.55 5.82
N MET A 10 -7.16 5.50 6.25
CA MET A 10 -6.41 4.26 6.42
C MET A 10 -5.91 4.13 7.86
N TYR A 11 -5.77 2.90 8.32
CA TYR A 11 -5.14 2.54 9.60
C TYR A 11 -3.90 1.69 9.34
N ALA A 12 -2.94 1.78 10.26
CA ALA A 12 -1.77 0.91 10.25
C ALA A 12 -2.15 -0.43 10.88
N GLU A 13 -1.75 -1.52 10.24
CA GLU A 13 -2.01 -2.89 10.69
C GLU A 13 -0.75 -3.73 10.46
N LYS A 14 -0.42 -4.59 11.42
CA LYS A 14 0.72 -5.49 11.36
C LYS A 14 0.28 -6.81 10.70
N TYR A 15 0.94 -7.17 9.62
CA TYR A 15 0.70 -8.38 8.85
C TYR A 15 1.77 -9.43 9.18
N TYR A 16 1.33 -10.68 9.19
CA TYR A 16 2.16 -11.83 9.50
C TYR A 16 2.11 -12.80 8.33
N ASP A 17 3.29 -13.16 7.85
CA ASP A 17 3.52 -14.23 6.90
C ASP A 17 4.41 -15.29 7.58
N PHE A 18 4.54 -16.47 7.00
CA PHE A 18 5.32 -17.58 7.57
C PHE A 18 6.79 -17.22 7.82
N VAL A 19 7.33 -16.26 7.07
CA VAL A 19 8.75 -15.88 7.10
C VAL A 19 9.01 -14.46 7.60
N ARG A 20 7.98 -13.62 7.73
CA ARG A 20 8.16 -12.19 8.04
C ARG A 20 6.95 -11.55 8.69
N THR A 21 7.22 -10.45 9.38
CA THR A 21 6.21 -9.53 9.90
C THR A 21 6.49 -8.16 9.32
N PHE A 22 5.45 -7.47 8.87
CA PHE A 22 5.57 -6.14 8.29
C PHE A 22 4.36 -5.28 8.63
N ASP A 23 4.54 -3.97 8.63
CA ASP A 23 3.47 -3.01 8.87
C ASP A 23 2.98 -2.44 7.53
N ALA A 24 1.66 -2.41 7.34
CA ALA A 24 1.03 -1.88 6.15
C ALA A 24 -0.16 -0.97 6.50
N TRP A 25 -0.58 -0.14 5.54
CA TRP A 25 -1.78 0.67 5.66
C TRP A 25 -2.95 0.00 4.96
N LYS A 26 -4.06 -0.20 5.67
CA LYS A 26 -5.31 -0.70 5.10
C LYS A 26 -6.41 0.35 5.11
N CYS A 27 -7.11 0.48 3.99
CA CYS A 27 -8.23 1.41 3.87
C CYS A 27 -9.49 0.88 4.56
N CYS A 28 -10.13 1.71 5.38
CA CYS A 28 -11.42 1.41 6.00
C CYS A 28 -12.58 1.33 4.99
N CYS A 29 -12.46 2.02 3.84
CA CYS A 29 -13.57 2.19 2.90
C CYS A 29 -13.56 1.16 1.77
N CYS A 30 -12.39 0.89 1.16
CA CYS A 30 -12.30 0.03 -0.03
C CYS A 30 -11.36 -1.16 0.14
N GLY A 31 -10.77 -1.35 1.32
CA GLY A 31 -9.88 -2.48 1.61
C GLY A 31 -8.50 -2.44 0.94
N GLU A 32 -8.14 -1.38 0.23
CA GLU A 32 -6.81 -1.22 -0.37
C GLU A 32 -5.72 -1.32 0.70
N VAL A 33 -4.73 -2.18 0.47
CA VAL A 33 -3.54 -2.35 1.33
C VAL A 33 -2.31 -1.82 0.60
N VAL A 34 -1.55 -0.96 1.27
CA VAL A 34 -0.26 -0.45 0.76
C VAL A 34 0.79 -0.45 1.84
N ASP A 35 1.97 -0.98 1.52
CA ASP A 35 3.20 -0.83 2.30
C ASP A 35 4.21 0.01 1.51
N THR A 36 5.40 0.20 2.08
CA THR A 36 6.49 0.94 1.42
C THR A 36 6.92 0.29 0.11
N THR A 37 6.93 -1.04 0.05
CA THR A 37 7.32 -1.82 -1.13
C THR A 37 6.32 -1.64 -2.29
N ILE A 38 5.03 -1.75 -2.00
CA ILE A 38 3.93 -1.54 -2.95
C ILE A 38 3.99 -0.11 -3.49
N LEU A 39 4.21 0.89 -2.63
CA LEU A 39 4.33 2.28 -3.05
C LEU A 39 5.56 2.49 -3.94
N ALA A 40 6.72 1.97 -3.55
CA ALA A 40 7.95 2.06 -4.35
C ALA A 40 7.77 1.40 -5.73
N ASN A 41 7.15 0.22 -5.77
CA ASN A 41 6.87 -0.48 -7.02
C ASN A 41 5.91 0.30 -7.92
N ARG A 42 4.87 0.93 -7.36
CA ARG A 42 3.93 1.77 -8.14
C ARG A 42 4.64 2.96 -8.78
N VAL A 43 5.49 3.66 -8.03
CA VAL A 43 6.30 4.77 -8.57
C VAL A 43 7.21 4.27 -9.70
N ARG A 44 7.94 3.17 -9.48
CA ARG A 44 8.82 2.58 -10.49
C ARG A 44 8.05 2.15 -11.75
N SER A 45 6.88 1.54 -11.60
CA SER A 45 6.05 1.14 -12.74
C SER A 45 5.54 2.34 -13.54
N GLN A 46 5.18 3.45 -12.89
CA GLN A 46 4.80 4.68 -13.59
C GLN A 46 5.93 5.24 -14.45
N HIS A 47 7.19 5.13 -13.99
CA HIS A 47 8.35 5.55 -14.78
C HIS A 47 8.65 4.65 -15.98
N HIS A 48 8.21 3.39 -16.00
CA HIS A 48 8.41 2.48 -17.14
C HIS A 48 7.43 2.70 -18.31
N PHE A 49 6.31 3.40 -18.11
CA PHE A 49 5.32 3.67 -19.16
C PHE A 49 5.44 5.06 -19.79
N ALA A 50 6.46 5.85 -19.40
CA ALA A 50 6.72 7.19 -19.92
C ALA A 50 7.95 7.25 -20.86
N GLY A 51 8.38 6.09 -21.38
CA GLY A 51 9.49 5.96 -22.34
C GLY A 51 9.02 5.37 -23.65
#